data_AF-A0A962R1W9-F1
#
_entry.id   AF-A0A962R1W9-F1
#
_cell.length_a   1.000
_cell.length_b   1.000
_cell.length_c   1.000
_cell.angle_alpha   90.00
_cell.angle_beta   90.00
_cell.angle_gamma   90.00
#
_symmetry.space_group_name_H-M   'P 1'
#
loop_
_entity.id
_entity.type
_entity.pdbx_description
1 polymer ?
#
loop_
_entity_poly.entity_id
_entity_poly.type
_entity_poly.pdbx_seq_one_letter_code
_entity_poly.pdbx_strand_id
1 'polypeptide(L)' 'RTVDTAIGRGVLSAVRATVYGTTAYIATGALQTAGVIKLLDNDTNKVGFASGSKAFGHRYLLGFLEERGLARASVTEL' A
#
# COMPACT_ATOMS: atom_id res chain seq x y z
N ARG A 1 7.67 14.36 5.62
CA ARG A 1 6.83 13.38 6.33
C ARG A 1 5.41 13.50 5.77
N THR A 2 4.74 12.38 5.49
CA THR A 2 3.39 12.35 4.91
C THR A 2 2.44 11.60 5.83
N VAL A 3 1.16 11.96 5.76
CA VAL A 3 0.08 11.29 6.47
C VAL A 3 -1.10 11.19 5.51
N ASP A 4 -1.36 9.98 5.01
CA ASP A 4 -2.49 9.69 4.14
C ASP A 4 -3.58 9.02 4.98
N THR A 5 -4.82 9.48 4.88
CA THR A 5 -5.93 8.92 5.65
C THR A 5 -7.13 8.63 4.76
N ALA A 6 -7.70 7.44 4.93
CA ALA A 6 -8.97 7.04 4.33
C ALA A 6 -9.96 6.70 5.45
N ILE A 7 -11.18 7.22 5.36
CA ILE A 7 -12.25 6.94 6.31
C ILE A 7 -13.37 6.21 5.58
N GLY A 8 -13.69 4.99 6.03
CA GLY A 8 -14.88 4.26 5.63
C GLY A 8 -15.98 4.47 6.67
N ARG A 9 -17.20 4.79 6.22
CA ARG A 9 -18.36 4.97 7.10
C ARG A 9 -19.50 4.05 6.67
N GLY A 10 -20.08 3.35 7.64
CA GLY A 10 -21.36 2.67 7.54
C GLY A 10 -22.43 3.42 8.34
N VAL A 11 -23.61 2.81 8.43
CA VAL A 11 -24.75 3.38 9.19
C VAL A 11 -24.48 3.36 10.70
N LEU A 12 -23.80 2.32 11.21
CA LEU A 12 -23.59 2.08 12.65
C LEU A 12 -22.13 2.18 13.10
N SER A 13 -21.18 2.30 12.17
CA SER A 13 -19.75 2.30 12.49
C SER A 13 -18.93 3.09 11.47
N ALA A 14 -17.72 3.50 11.88
CA ALA A 14 -16.75 4.09 10.99
C ALA A 14 -15.35 3.55 11.30
N VAL A 15 -14.48 3.52 10.29
CA VAL A 15 -13.12 3.03 10.39
C VAL A 15 -12.19 4.00 9.68
N ARG A 16 -11.04 4.29 10.29
CA ARG A 16 -9.97 5.10 9.72
C ARG A 16 -8.75 4.23 9.44
N ALA A 17 -8.31 4.23 8.19
CA ALA A 17 -6.99 3.76 7.81
C ALA A 17 -6.06 4.97 7.67
N THR A 18 -4.92 4.96 8.36
CA THR A 18 -3.91 6.01 8.27
C THR A 18 -2.56 5.40 7.90
N VAL A 19 -1.88 5.98 6.92
CA VAL A 19 -0.54 5.63 6.50
C VAL A 19 0.40 6.79 6.83
N TYR A 20 1.39 6.52 7.68
CA TYR A 20 2.47 7.45 7.94
C TYR A 20 3.64 7.12 7.04
N GLY A 21 4.11 8.10 6.26
CA GLY A 21 5.19 7.92 5.30
C GLY A 21 6.35 8.88 5.49
N THR A 22 7.51 8.48 4.98
CA THR A 22 8.69 9.33 4.80
C THR A 22 9.20 9.24 3.38
N THR A 23 9.96 10.25 2.95
CA THR A 23 10.65 10.26 1.64
C THR A 23 9.75 9.83 0.47
N ALA A 24 8.70 10.59 0.18
CA ALA A 24 7.61 10.18 -0.73
C ALA A 24 8.10 9.64 -2.08
N TYR A 25 9.10 10.26 -2.69
CA TYR A 25 9.67 9.79 -3.96
C TYR A 25 10.42 8.45 -3.84
N ILE A 26 11.11 8.20 -2.73
CA ILE A 26 11.75 6.91 -2.45
C ILE A 26 10.67 5.83 -2.25
N ALA A 27 9.59 6.14 -1.54
CA ALA A 27 8.46 5.22 -1.38
C ALA A 27 7.82 4.85 -2.73
N THR A 28 7.65 5.83 -3.64
CA THR A 28 7.17 5.57 -5.01
C THR A 28 8.10 4.64 -5.77
N GLY A 29 9.42 4.89 -5.72
CA GLY A 29 10.41 4.01 -6.33
C GLY A 29 10.38 2.59 -5.75
N ALA A 30 10.27 2.47 -4.43
CA ALA A 30 10.16 1.18 -3.76
C ALA A 30 8.91 0.39 -4.19
N LEU A 31 7.76 1.06 -4.35
CA LEU A 31 6.54 0.42 -4.89
C LEU A 31 6.73 -0.08 -6.32
N GLN A 32 7.42 0.70 -7.17
CA GLN A 32 7.75 0.26 -8.53
C GLN A 32 8.68 -0.95 -8.51
N THR A 33 9.72 -0.95 -7.67
CA THR A 33 10.64 -2.09 -7.50
C THR A 33 9.90 -3.34 -7.03
N ALA A 34 9.00 -3.22 -6.04
CA ALA A 34 8.17 -4.34 -5.58
C ALA A 34 7.33 -4.94 -6.71
N GLY A 35 6.74 -4.09 -7.55
CA GLY A 35 6.01 -4.53 -8.75
C GLY A 35 6.91 -5.26 -9.75
N VAL A 36 8.11 -4.74 -10.02
CA VAL A 36 9.07 -5.38 -10.94
C VAL A 36 9.48 -6.77 -10.45
N ILE A 37 9.74 -6.94 -9.15
CA ILE A 37 10.07 -8.26 -8.57
C ILE A 37 8.96 -9.26 -8.88
N LYS A 38 7.71 -8.91 -8.58
CA LYS A 38 6.53 -9.74 -8.86
C LYS A 38 6.39 -10.09 -10.34
N LEU A 39 6.67 -9.14 -11.24
CA LEU A 39 6.61 -9.36 -12.69
C LEU A 39 7.71 -10.31 -13.19
N LEU A 40 8.94 -10.17 -12.70
CA LEU A 40 10.06 -11.05 -13.06
C LEU A 40 9.80 -12.50 -12.65
N ASP A 41 9.19 -12.70 -11.48
CA ASP A 41 8.84 -14.01 -10.95
C ASP A 41 7.53 -14.58 -11.54
N ASN A 42 6.87 -13.81 -12.43
CA ASN A 42 5.53 -14.11 -12.96
C ASN A 42 4.47 -14.36 -11.86
N ASP A 43 4.65 -13.77 -10.69
CA ASP A 43 3.79 -13.86 -9.51
C ASP A 43 2.87 -12.64 -9.47
N THR A 44 1.77 -12.70 -10.23
CA THR A 44 0.79 -11.61 -10.28
C THR A 44 -0.60 -12.11 -9.91
N ASN A 45 -1.32 -11.33 -9.09
CA ASN A 45 -2.70 -11.63 -8.69
C ASN A 45 -3.69 -11.33 -9.82
N LYS A 46 -3.37 -10.35 -10.67
CA LYS A 46 -4.19 -9.95 -11.82
C LYS A 46 -3.32 -9.37 -12.93
N VAL A 47 -3.56 -9.85 -14.15
CA VAL A 47 -2.99 -9.32 -15.39
C VAL A 47 -3.92 -8.30 -16.09
N GLY A 48 -3.37 -7.55 -17.05
CA GLY A 48 -4.08 -6.50 -17.79
C GLY A 48 -4.14 -5.17 -17.05
N PHE A 49 -5.07 -4.29 -17.44
CA PHE A 49 -5.21 -2.97 -16.81
C PHE A 49 -5.81 -3.11 -15.40
N ALA A 50 -4.97 -2.90 -14.38
CA ALA A 50 -5.33 -3.00 -12.98
C ALA A 50 -4.49 -2.02 -12.13
N SER A 51 -5.02 -1.62 -10.97
CA SER A 51 -4.22 -0.88 -9.99
C SER A 51 -3.12 -1.77 -9.40
N GLY A 52 -2.01 -1.16 -8.94
CA GLY A 52 -0.90 -1.91 -8.33
C GLY A 52 -1.35 -2.79 -7.15
N SER A 53 -2.24 -2.28 -6.29
CA SER A 53 -2.83 -3.04 -5.19
C SER A 53 -3.60 -4.29 -5.63
N LYS A 54 -4.23 -4.26 -6.80
CA LYS A 54 -4.97 -5.40 -7.36
C LYS A 54 -4.06 -6.34 -8.15
N ALA A 55 -3.06 -5.80 -8.86
CA ALA A 55 -2.10 -6.57 -9.64
C ALA A 55 -1.11 -7.36 -8.75
N PHE A 56 -0.60 -6.74 -7.68
CA PHE A 56 0.49 -7.29 -6.86
C PHE A 56 0.09 -7.58 -5.41
N GLY A 57 -1.09 -7.13 -4.98
CA GLY A 57 -1.57 -7.29 -3.61
C GLY A 57 -1.14 -6.14 -2.68
N HIS A 58 -2.12 -5.42 -2.14
CA HIS A 58 -1.87 -4.26 -1.26
C HIS A 58 -1.07 -4.60 0.00
N ARG A 59 -1.23 -5.81 0.58
CA ARG A 59 -0.46 -6.25 1.77
C ARG A 59 1.01 -6.45 1.45
N TYR A 60 1.31 -7.03 0.30
CA TYR A 60 2.70 -7.20 -0.17
C TYR A 60 3.36 -5.83 -0.38
N LEU A 61 2.67 -4.92 -1.07
CA LEU A 61 3.18 -3.57 -1.33
C LEU A 61 3.41 -2.77 -0.04
N LEU A 62 2.47 -2.84 0.91
CA LEU A 62 2.63 -2.19 2.22
C LEU A 62 3.80 -2.81 3.01
N GLY A 63 3.88 -4.15 3.06
CA GLY A 63 4.97 -4.85 3.74
C GLY A 63 6.34 -4.48 3.18
N PHE A 64 6.46 -4.37 1.86
CA PHE A 64 7.70 -3.96 1.20
C PHE A 64 8.17 -2.57 1.63
N LEU A 65 7.23 -1.64 1.85
CA LEU A 65 7.53 -0.31 2.39
C LEU A 65 7.86 -0.33 3.88
N GLU A 66 7.14 -1.13 4.67
CA GLU A 66 7.35 -1.28 6.12
C GLU A 66 8.73 -1.86 6.45
N GLU A 67 9.16 -2.90 5.73
CA GLU A 67 10.49 -3.51 5.85
C GLU A 67 11.64 -2.52 5.64
N ARG A 68 11.39 -1.46 4.85
CA ARG A 68 12.37 -0.41 4.52
C ARG A 68 12.22 0.84 5.40
N GLY A 69 11.29 0.83 6.36
CA GLY A 69 11.00 1.98 7.20
C GLY A 69 10.41 3.18 6.44
N LEU A 70 9.83 2.95 5.26
CA LEU A 70 9.33 4.01 4.37
C LEU A 70 7.90 4.40 4.68
N ALA A 71 7.08 3.44 5.13
CA ALA A 71 5.70 3.68 5.53
C ALA A 71 5.29 2.75 6.67
N ARG A 72 4.21 3.11 7.37
CA ARG A 72 3.50 2.24 8.31
C ARG A 72 2.02 2.56 8.29
N ALA A 73 1.17 1.53 8.26
CA ALA A 73 -0.27 1.71 8.31
C ALA A 73 -0.84 1.37 9.70
N SER A 74 -1.92 2.05 10.07
CA SER A 74 -2.78 1.70 11.21
C SER A 74 -4.25 1.77 10.80
N VAL A 75 -5.07 0.90 11.39
CA VAL A 75 -6.53 0.92 11.23
C VAL A 75 -7.14 1.10 12.61
N THR A 76 -8.03 2.08 12.75
CA THR A 76 -8.69 2.42 14.02
C THR A 76 -10.20 2.53 13.81
N GLU A 77 -10.98 1.95 14.71
CA GLU A 77 -12.43 2.17 14.77
C GLU A 77 -12.72 3.59 15.28
N LEU A 78 -13.76 4.24 14.73
CA LEU A 78 -14.14 5.62 15.01
C LEU A 78 -15.50 5.73 15.69
#